data_AF-A0A2P4PGP3-F1
#
_entry.id   AF-A0A2P4PGP3-F1
#
_cell.length_a   1.000
_cell.length_b   1.000
_cell.length_c   1.000
_cell.angle_alpha   90.00
_cell.angle_beta   90.00
_cell.angle_gamma   90.00
#
_symmetry.space_group_name_H-M   'P 1'
#
loop_
_entity.id
_entity.type
_entity.pdbx_description
1 polymer ?
#
loop_
_entity_poly.entity_id
_entity_poly.type
_entity_poly.pdbx_seq_one_letter_code
_entity_poly.pdbx_strand_id
1 'polypeptide(L)'
;LESIHSNEFIHRDFHTGNILLENLRFSLWKIGDLGLSQAVNDRSSNNEIYGVIPYIAPEIFKKSAFSKEADIYSLGMIMWELTTGCKPFANAKHDHNLIYKILDGERPKITEDTPESYANFMKRCWDPDPKKRPSLKDMIKSYNYDLEFKSEFEQAEVKREKLIETKMIGPEFAEKCHSEAIYISRPLSALISKCSSTYSYLFGKIQYYEKSLKILYI
;
A
#
# COMPACT_ATOMS: atom_id res chain seq x y z
N LEU A 1 12.60 -4.65 -8.25
CA LEU A 1 12.55 -4.96 -6.81
C LEU A 1 13.26 -6.27 -6.52
N GLU A 2 13.13 -7.29 -7.38
CA GLU A 2 13.77 -8.60 -7.20
C GLU A 2 15.29 -8.49 -6.99
N SER A 3 15.97 -7.68 -7.83
CA SER A 3 17.41 -7.45 -7.66
C SER A 3 17.78 -6.89 -6.28
N ILE A 4 16.97 -6.00 -5.70
CA ILE A 4 17.21 -5.44 -4.34
C ILE A 4 17.04 -6.56 -3.30
N HIS A 5 15.93 -7.29 -3.36
CA HIS A 5 15.62 -8.35 -2.38
C HIS A 5 16.59 -9.54 -2.46
N SER A 6 16.99 -9.95 -3.67
CA SER A 6 17.96 -11.04 -3.89
C SER A 6 19.37 -10.70 -3.41
N ASN A 7 19.69 -9.42 -3.24
CA ASN A 7 20.95 -8.97 -2.61
C ASN A 7 20.81 -8.76 -1.10
N GLU A 8 19.72 -9.26 -0.47
CA GLU A 8 19.45 -9.10 0.96
C GLU A 8 19.30 -7.64 1.41
N PHE A 9 18.74 -6.79 0.55
CA PHE A 9 18.33 -5.43 0.87
C PHE A 9 16.81 -5.27 0.85
N ILE A 10 16.35 -4.24 1.57
CA ILE A 10 14.98 -3.76 1.66
C ILE A 10 14.98 -2.30 1.20
N HIS A 11 14.02 -1.90 0.36
CA HIS A 11 13.95 -0.54 -0.18
C HIS A 11 13.46 0.47 0.86
N ARG A 12 12.45 0.10 1.66
CA ARG A 12 11.83 0.88 2.76
C ARG A 12 10.99 2.10 2.37
N ASP A 13 11.10 2.56 1.13
CA ASP A 13 10.36 3.71 0.62
C ASP A 13 9.91 3.48 -0.82
N PHE A 14 9.37 2.29 -1.08
CA PHE A 14 8.98 1.92 -2.43
C PHE A 14 7.62 2.54 -2.78
N HIS A 15 7.58 3.47 -3.72
CA HIS A 15 6.34 4.05 -4.25
C HIS A 15 6.55 4.51 -5.70
N THR A 16 5.47 4.90 -6.38
CA THR A 16 5.52 5.30 -7.80
C THR A 16 6.43 6.49 -8.09
N GLY A 17 6.64 7.37 -7.10
CA GLY A 17 7.60 8.47 -7.19
C GLY A 17 9.06 8.03 -7.29
N ASN A 18 9.36 6.80 -6.85
CA ASN A 18 10.69 6.18 -6.93
C ASN A 18 10.81 5.19 -8.10
N ILE A 19 9.85 5.20 -9.03
CA ILE A 19 9.93 4.44 -10.29
C ILE A 19 10.19 5.43 -11.43
N LEU A 20 11.34 5.29 -12.06
CA LEU A 20 11.83 6.18 -13.10
C LEU A 20 11.77 5.49 -14.47
N LEU A 21 11.37 6.24 -15.49
CA LEU A 21 11.42 5.78 -16.87
C LEU A 21 12.81 6.08 -17.45
N GLU A 22 13.60 5.03 -17.69
CA GLU A 22 14.92 5.17 -18.31
C GLU A 22 14.78 5.34 -19.83
N ASN A 23 13.89 4.57 -20.46
CA ASN A 23 13.74 4.61 -21.91
C ASN A 23 12.29 4.37 -22.34
N LEU A 24 11.69 5.40 -22.96
CA LEU A 24 10.34 5.35 -23.53
C LEU A 24 10.18 4.30 -24.64
N ARG A 25 11.19 4.12 -25.51
CA ARG A 25 11.10 3.22 -26.65
C ARG A 25 11.07 1.74 -26.25
N PHE A 26 11.67 1.40 -25.12
CA PHE A 26 11.74 0.03 -24.61
C PHE A 26 10.87 -0.20 -23.38
N SER A 27 10.08 0.80 -22.97
CA SER A 27 9.29 0.78 -21.73
C SER A 27 10.13 0.31 -20.54
N LEU A 28 11.37 0.80 -20.44
CA LEU A 28 12.33 0.34 -19.45
C LEU A 28 12.24 1.21 -18.19
N TRP A 29 11.65 0.63 -17.15
CA TRP A 29 11.46 1.27 -15.85
C TRP A 29 12.53 0.81 -14.85
N LYS A 30 13.00 1.74 -14.02
CA LYS A 30 14.01 1.51 -12.98
C LYS A 30 13.46 1.95 -11.64
N ILE A 31 13.82 1.20 -10.59
CA ILE A 31 13.57 1.62 -9.22
C ILE A 31 14.77 2.44 -8.77
N GLY A 32 14.50 3.67 -8.32
CA GLY A 32 15.48 4.62 -7.82
C GLY A 32 15.35 4.86 -6.31
N ASP A 33 16.04 5.89 -5.83
CA ASP A 33 16.04 6.35 -4.43
C ASP A 33 16.26 5.26 -3.37
N LEU A 34 17.48 4.74 -3.34
CA LEU A 34 17.92 3.76 -2.34
C LEU A 34 18.50 4.42 -1.08
N GLY A 35 18.30 5.73 -0.87
CA GLY A 35 18.88 6.47 0.25
C GLY A 35 18.42 5.98 1.62
N LEU A 36 17.25 5.34 1.67
CA LEU A 36 16.68 4.72 2.88
C LEU A 36 16.84 3.20 2.90
N SER A 37 17.40 2.60 1.86
CA SER A 37 17.52 1.14 1.76
C SER A 37 18.42 0.58 2.87
N GLN A 38 18.11 -0.62 3.30
CA GLN A 38 18.76 -1.25 4.45
C GLN A 38 18.97 -2.75 4.20
N ALA A 39 20.10 -3.29 4.66
CA ALA A 39 20.33 -4.72 4.63
C ALA A 39 19.39 -5.43 5.62
N VAL A 40 18.87 -6.61 5.28
CA VAL A 40 17.89 -7.36 6.11
C VAL A 40 18.40 -7.63 7.53
N ASN A 41 19.72 -7.82 7.69
CA ASN A 41 20.35 -8.13 8.96
C ASN A 41 20.86 -6.89 9.72
N ASP A 42 20.69 -5.69 9.17
CA ASP A 42 21.09 -4.47 9.85
C ASP A 42 20.12 -4.15 11.00
N ARG A 43 20.68 -4.05 12.20
CA ARG A 43 19.95 -3.74 13.44
C ARG A 43 20.05 -2.26 13.82
N SER A 44 20.54 -1.40 12.91
CA SER A 44 20.72 0.01 13.19
C SER A 44 19.39 0.62 13.69
N SER A 45 19.50 1.30 14.84
CA SER A 45 18.37 1.70 15.69
C SER A 45 17.69 2.99 15.22
N ASN A 46 17.72 3.28 13.91
CA ASN A 46 17.13 4.52 13.42
C ASN A 46 15.60 4.38 13.43
N ASN A 47 15.01 4.76 14.57
CA ASN A 47 13.58 4.58 14.88
C ASN A 47 12.66 5.52 14.09
N GLU A 48 13.20 6.44 13.29
CA GLU A 48 12.37 7.32 12.47
C GLU A 48 11.77 6.51 11.31
N ILE A 49 10.46 6.61 11.16
CA ILE A 49 9.73 5.99 10.07
C ILE A 49 9.55 7.07 9.02
N TYR A 50 10.22 6.88 7.89
CA TYR A 50 10.15 7.77 6.75
C TYR A 50 9.33 7.10 5.64
N GLY A 51 8.57 7.90 4.90
CA GLY A 51 7.92 7.44 3.66
C GLY A 51 6.57 8.11 3.40
N VAL A 52 5.81 7.49 2.48
CA VAL A 52 4.50 7.98 2.02
C VAL A 52 3.38 7.11 2.61
N ILE A 53 2.55 7.68 3.50
CA ILE A 53 1.57 6.94 4.33
C ILE A 53 0.81 5.84 3.56
N PRO A 54 0.17 6.11 2.40
CA PRO A 54 -0.52 5.08 1.62
C PRO A 54 0.28 3.84 1.25
N TYR A 55 1.61 3.95 1.06
CA TYR A 55 2.46 2.84 0.60
C TYR A 55 3.16 2.13 1.76
N ILE A 56 3.01 2.61 3.00
CA ILE A 56 3.66 2.03 4.17
C ILE A 56 2.80 0.88 4.72
N ALA A 57 3.43 -0.28 4.88
CA ALA A 57 2.78 -1.47 5.41
C ALA A 57 2.28 -1.26 6.87
N PRO A 58 1.12 -1.82 7.25
CA PRO A 58 0.47 -1.55 8.53
C PRO A 58 1.35 -1.93 9.74
N GLU A 59 2.16 -2.97 9.63
CA GLU A 59 3.07 -3.42 10.68
C GLU A 59 4.20 -2.41 10.97
N ILE A 60 4.57 -1.58 10.00
CA ILE A 60 5.61 -0.55 10.17
C ILE A 60 5.09 0.58 11.06
N PHE A 61 3.81 0.96 10.93
CA PHE A 61 3.20 1.92 11.85
C PHE A 61 3.13 1.40 13.30
N LYS A 62 3.18 0.08 13.49
CA LYS A 62 3.30 -0.58 14.81
C LYS A 62 4.74 -0.68 15.30
N LYS A 63 5.69 0.02 14.64
CA LYS A 63 7.13 0.02 14.94
C LYS A 63 7.80 -1.35 14.80
N SER A 64 7.26 -2.22 13.94
CA SER A 64 7.98 -3.42 13.51
C SER A 64 9.19 -3.02 12.67
N ALA A 65 10.20 -3.89 12.62
CA ALA A 65 11.31 -3.72 11.68
C ALA A 65 10.79 -3.75 10.24
N PHE A 66 11.45 -2.98 9.36
CA PHE A 66 11.21 -3.08 7.93
C PHE A 66 11.62 -4.47 7.43
N SER A 67 10.91 -4.96 6.42
CA SER A 67 11.15 -6.27 5.82
C SER A 67 10.88 -6.26 4.32
N LYS A 68 11.30 -7.31 3.62
CA LYS A 68 11.01 -7.47 2.19
C LYS A 68 9.51 -7.46 1.93
N GLU A 69 8.74 -8.06 2.83
CA GLU A 69 7.28 -8.13 2.79
C GLU A 69 6.62 -6.75 2.94
N ALA A 70 7.28 -5.79 3.59
CA ALA A 70 6.82 -4.41 3.64
C ALA A 70 6.93 -3.74 2.26
N ASP A 71 8.01 -3.97 1.50
CA ASP A 71 8.11 -3.51 0.11
C ASP A 71 7.05 -4.19 -0.79
N ILE A 72 6.68 -5.44 -0.51
CA ILE A 72 5.58 -6.14 -1.24
C ILE A 72 4.23 -5.47 -1.00
N TYR A 73 3.96 -5.00 0.22
CA TYR A 73 2.77 -4.21 0.50
C TYR A 73 2.74 -2.95 -0.37
N SER A 74 3.86 -2.24 -0.42
CA SER A 74 3.99 -1.04 -1.23
C SER A 74 3.79 -1.33 -2.72
N LEU A 75 4.31 -2.47 -3.21
CA LEU A 75 4.04 -2.96 -4.56
C LEU A 75 2.54 -3.18 -4.81
N GLY A 76 1.79 -3.71 -3.85
CA GLY A 76 0.33 -3.84 -3.94
C GLY A 76 -0.38 -2.49 -4.12
N MET A 77 0.09 -1.44 -3.45
CA MET A 77 -0.45 -0.08 -3.61
C MET A 77 -0.11 0.54 -4.98
N ILE A 78 1.10 0.26 -5.48
CA ILE A 78 1.51 0.65 -6.85
C ILE A 78 0.65 -0.08 -7.89
N MET A 79 0.40 -1.37 -7.70
CA MET A 79 -0.48 -2.15 -8.58
C MET A 79 -1.89 -1.55 -8.64
N TRP A 80 -2.43 -1.14 -7.50
CA TRP A 80 -3.72 -0.46 -7.46
C TRP A 80 -3.71 0.87 -8.23
N GLU A 81 -2.65 1.67 -8.05
CA GLU A 81 -2.47 2.92 -8.80
C GLU A 81 -2.41 2.68 -10.32
N LEU A 82 -1.74 1.61 -10.77
CA LEU A 82 -1.69 1.25 -12.19
C LEU A 82 -3.06 0.90 -12.77
N THR A 83 -3.95 0.28 -11.99
CA THR A 83 -5.30 -0.10 -12.46
C THR A 83 -6.26 1.09 -12.54
N THR A 84 -6.06 2.10 -11.69
CA THR A 84 -7.02 3.21 -11.56
C THR A 84 -6.51 4.53 -12.12
N GLY A 85 -5.20 4.64 -12.36
CA GLY A 85 -4.52 5.92 -12.64
C GLY A 85 -4.56 6.89 -11.45
N CYS A 86 -5.07 6.47 -10.29
CA CYS A 86 -5.29 7.30 -9.13
C CYS A 86 -4.28 6.99 -8.02
N LYS A 87 -3.92 7.99 -7.23
CA LYS A 87 -3.07 7.77 -6.06
C LYS A 87 -3.89 7.11 -4.92
N PRO A 88 -3.34 6.12 -4.18
CA PRO A 88 -4.08 5.43 -3.13
C PRO A 88 -4.43 6.39 -1.98
N PHE A 89 -5.71 6.44 -1.59
CA PHE A 89 -6.26 7.36 -0.58
C PHE A 89 -6.15 8.85 -0.93
N ALA A 90 -6.16 9.20 -2.23
CA ALA A 90 -6.14 10.57 -2.73
C ALA A 90 -7.21 11.49 -2.14
N ASN A 91 -8.37 10.94 -1.77
CA ASN A 91 -9.50 11.67 -1.23
C ASN A 91 -9.44 11.92 0.29
N ALA A 92 -8.40 11.43 0.96
CA ALA A 92 -8.24 11.56 2.40
C ALA A 92 -7.07 12.47 2.76
N LYS A 93 -7.16 13.11 3.92
CA LYS A 93 -6.02 13.75 4.57
C LYS A 93 -5.00 12.69 4.98
N HIS A 94 -3.72 12.92 4.67
CA HIS A 94 -2.64 12.02 5.07
C HIS A 94 -2.16 12.36 6.48
N ASP A 95 -2.93 11.95 7.48
CA ASP A 95 -2.60 12.16 8.90
C ASP A 95 -2.76 10.88 9.73
N HIS A 96 -2.73 11.03 11.06
CA HIS A 96 -2.93 9.94 12.01
C HIS A 96 -4.28 9.21 11.84
N ASN A 97 -5.34 9.85 11.34
CA ASN A 97 -6.62 9.19 11.09
C ASN A 97 -6.53 8.22 9.92
N LEU A 98 -5.82 8.57 8.85
CA LEU A 98 -5.58 7.65 7.75
C LEU A 98 -4.72 6.45 8.19
N ILE A 99 -3.69 6.70 9.02
CA ILE A 99 -2.89 5.61 9.59
C ILE A 99 -3.78 4.64 10.39
N TYR A 100 -4.72 5.15 11.19
CA TYR A 100 -5.67 4.31 11.93
C TYR A 100 -6.55 3.47 11.01
N LYS A 101 -7.11 4.08 9.97
CA LYS A 101 -7.92 3.39 8.96
C LYS A 101 -7.14 2.25 8.30
N ILE A 102 -5.89 2.50 7.90
CA ILE A 102 -5.01 1.47 7.31
C ILE A 102 -4.74 0.34 8.31
N LEU A 103 -4.48 0.68 9.58
CA LEU A 103 -4.28 -0.29 10.67
C LEU A 103 -5.53 -1.14 10.96
N ASP A 104 -6.72 -0.57 10.78
CA ASP A 104 -8.02 -1.24 10.90
C ASP A 104 -8.39 -2.06 9.66
N GLY A 105 -7.52 -2.05 8.64
CA GLY A 105 -7.67 -2.86 7.43
C GLY A 105 -8.30 -2.12 6.25
N GLU A 106 -8.51 -0.80 6.33
CA GLU A 106 -8.98 0.00 5.19
C GLU A 106 -7.99 -0.14 4.02
N ARG A 107 -8.53 -0.34 2.83
CA ARG A 107 -7.81 -0.43 1.55
C ARG A 107 -8.54 0.40 0.50
N PRO A 108 -7.84 0.88 -0.53
CA PRO A 108 -8.50 1.53 -1.65
C PRO A 108 -9.54 0.60 -2.31
N LYS A 109 -10.64 1.17 -2.78
CA LYS A 109 -11.69 0.41 -3.47
C LYS A 109 -11.14 -0.12 -4.79
N ILE A 110 -11.29 -1.43 -5.02
CA ILE A 110 -10.99 -2.03 -6.33
C ILE A 110 -12.16 -1.74 -7.27
N THR A 111 -11.85 -1.23 -8.45
CA THR A 111 -12.85 -0.88 -9.46
C THR A 111 -13.26 -2.11 -10.26
N GLU A 112 -14.47 -2.07 -10.82
CA GLU A 112 -15.05 -3.25 -11.49
C GLU A 112 -14.36 -3.61 -12.81
N ASP A 113 -13.56 -2.70 -13.37
CA ASP A 113 -12.72 -2.89 -14.56
C ASP A 113 -11.31 -3.42 -14.21
N THR A 114 -11.03 -3.72 -12.95
CA THR A 114 -9.79 -4.42 -12.59
C THR A 114 -9.94 -5.91 -12.93
N PRO A 115 -9.02 -6.52 -13.72
CA PRO A 115 -9.00 -7.97 -13.93
C PRO A 115 -9.03 -8.72 -12.59
N GLU A 116 -9.83 -9.78 -12.48
CA GLU A 116 -9.99 -10.56 -11.26
C GLU A 116 -8.67 -11.22 -10.81
N SER A 117 -7.91 -11.80 -11.73
CA SER A 117 -6.60 -12.39 -11.42
C SER A 117 -5.64 -11.34 -10.84
N TYR A 118 -5.61 -10.15 -11.45
CA TYR A 118 -4.81 -9.02 -11.00
C TYR A 118 -5.29 -8.50 -9.64
N ALA A 119 -6.60 -8.38 -9.44
CA ALA A 119 -7.19 -7.96 -8.17
C ALA A 119 -6.85 -8.93 -7.04
N ASN A 120 -6.93 -10.24 -7.29
CA ASN A 120 -6.59 -11.28 -6.32
C ASN A 120 -5.10 -11.27 -5.99
N PHE A 121 -4.26 -11.05 -6.98
CA PHE A 121 -2.81 -10.95 -6.81
C PHE A 121 -2.39 -9.69 -6.03
N MET A 122 -2.98 -8.54 -6.37
CA MET A 122 -2.84 -7.28 -5.64
C MET A 122 -3.29 -7.44 -4.18
N LYS A 123 -4.41 -8.14 -3.94
CA LYS A 123 -4.93 -8.41 -2.59
C LYS A 123 -3.94 -9.19 -1.72
N ARG A 124 -3.26 -10.17 -2.28
CA ARG A 124 -2.23 -10.93 -1.59
C ARG A 124 -1.02 -10.06 -1.22
N CYS A 125 -0.69 -9.07 -2.05
CA CYS A 125 0.43 -8.17 -1.79
C CYS A 125 0.21 -7.28 -0.56
N TRP A 126 -1.03 -6.81 -0.33
CA TRP A 126 -1.35 -5.93 0.80
C TRP A 126 -2.06 -6.63 1.99
N ASP A 127 -1.89 -7.95 2.11
CA ASP A 127 -2.43 -8.75 3.21
C ASP A 127 -1.98 -8.17 4.57
N PRO A 128 -2.89 -8.08 5.57
CA PRO A 128 -2.54 -7.60 6.90
C PRO A 128 -1.43 -8.40 7.57
N ASP A 129 -1.31 -9.70 7.29
CA ASP A 129 -0.22 -10.56 7.76
C ASP A 129 0.93 -10.56 6.75
N PRO A 130 2.11 -9.98 7.08
CA PRO A 130 3.25 -9.93 6.17
C PRO A 130 3.67 -11.30 5.66
N LYS A 131 3.49 -12.36 6.47
CA LYS A 131 3.89 -13.73 6.11
C LYS A 131 3.02 -14.35 5.02
N LYS A 132 1.82 -13.82 4.77
CA LYS A 132 0.92 -14.28 3.71
C LYS A 132 1.19 -13.59 2.38
N ARG A 133 2.00 -12.53 2.38
CA ARG A 133 2.36 -11.80 1.17
C ARG A 133 3.29 -12.67 0.31
N PRO A 134 3.13 -12.65 -1.03
CA PRO A 134 3.94 -13.48 -1.92
C PRO A 134 5.39 -12.98 -1.97
N SER A 135 6.32 -13.89 -2.23
CA SER A 135 7.68 -13.48 -2.60
C SER A 135 7.72 -13.00 -4.05
N LEU A 136 8.66 -12.12 -4.40
CA LEU A 136 8.83 -11.68 -5.80
C LEU A 136 9.08 -12.83 -6.77
N LYS A 137 9.75 -13.89 -6.29
CA LYS A 137 9.98 -15.09 -7.08
C LYS A 137 8.66 -15.79 -7.43
N ASP A 138 7.75 -15.92 -6.47
CA ASP A 138 6.42 -16.48 -6.71
C ASP A 138 5.62 -15.59 -7.65
N MET A 139 5.74 -14.27 -7.49
CA MET A 139 5.10 -13.27 -8.33
C MET A 139 5.53 -13.38 -9.80
N ILE A 140 6.82 -13.42 -10.07
CA ILE A 140 7.38 -13.53 -11.43
C ILE A 140 7.00 -14.88 -12.06
N LYS A 141 7.02 -15.95 -11.27
CA LYS A 141 6.61 -17.28 -11.73
C LYS A 141 5.13 -17.28 -12.15
N SER A 142 4.24 -16.64 -11.40
CA SER A 142 2.82 -16.55 -11.76
C SER A 142 2.58 -15.75 -13.04
N TYR A 143 3.41 -14.73 -13.34
CA TYR A 143 3.22 -13.86 -14.51
C TYR A 143 3.67 -14.50 -15.85
N ASN A 144 4.70 -15.34 -15.83
CA ASN A 144 5.34 -15.86 -17.05
C ASN A 144 4.55 -16.93 -17.82
N TYR A 145 3.39 -17.38 -17.32
CA TYR A 145 2.77 -18.61 -17.83
C TYR A 145 1.45 -18.46 -18.58
N ASP A 146 0.91 -17.26 -18.80
CA ASP A 146 -0.52 -17.22 -19.04
C ASP A 146 -1.01 -16.40 -20.25
N LEU A 147 -1.42 -17.13 -21.29
CA LEU A 147 -2.26 -16.60 -22.37
C LEU A 147 -3.66 -16.22 -21.85
N GLU A 148 -4.11 -16.80 -20.73
CA GLU A 148 -5.39 -16.50 -20.08
C GLU A 148 -5.41 -15.10 -19.45
N PHE A 149 -4.26 -14.60 -18.98
CA PHE A 149 -4.15 -13.21 -18.52
C PHE A 149 -4.41 -12.23 -19.66
N LYS A 150 -3.97 -12.54 -20.88
CA LYS A 150 -4.15 -11.60 -22.00
C LYS A 150 -5.63 -11.36 -22.31
N SER A 151 -6.43 -12.42 -22.36
CA SER A 151 -7.87 -12.29 -22.67
C SER A 151 -8.64 -11.59 -21.55
N GLU A 152 -8.29 -11.85 -20.29
CA GLU A 152 -8.89 -11.19 -19.14
C GLU A 152 -8.60 -9.68 -19.13
N PHE A 153 -7.35 -9.30 -19.41
CA PHE A 153 -6.95 -7.90 -19.53
C PHE A 153 -7.65 -7.20 -20.71
N GLU A 154 -7.81 -7.86 -21.85
CA GLU A 154 -8.57 -7.32 -22.98
C GLU A 154 -10.04 -7.09 -22.61
N GLN A 155 -10.68 -8.02 -21.90
CA GLN A 155 -12.06 -7.85 -21.41
C GLN A 155 -12.20 -6.72 -20.40
N ALA A 156 -11.23 -6.60 -19.49
CA ALA A 156 -11.16 -5.52 -18.52
C ALA A 156 -11.02 -4.15 -19.21
N GLU A 157 -10.24 -4.05 -20.29
CA GLU A 157 -10.09 -2.82 -21.06
C GLU A 157 -11.40 -2.42 -21.75
N VAL A 158 -12.08 -3.37 -22.40
CA VAL A 158 -13.41 -3.12 -23.01
C VAL A 158 -14.41 -2.64 -21.95
N LYS A 159 -14.37 -3.23 -20.74
CA LYS A 159 -15.21 -2.79 -19.63
C LYS A 159 -14.84 -1.37 -19.17
N ARG A 160 -13.55 -1.05 -19.08
CA ARG A 160 -13.06 0.29 -18.73
C ARG A 160 -13.52 1.33 -19.73
N GLU A 161 -13.35 1.09 -21.02
CA GLU A 161 -13.80 1.98 -22.10
C GLU A 161 -15.30 2.27 -21.97
N LYS A 162 -16.11 1.23 -21.76
CA LYS A 162 -17.55 1.38 -21.55
C LYS A 162 -17.89 2.22 -20.30
N LEU A 163 -17.17 2.02 -19.19
CA LEU A 163 -17.39 2.80 -17.96
C LEU A 163 -16.98 4.28 -18.10
N ILE A 164 -15.96 4.55 -18.91
CA ILE A 164 -15.57 5.93 -19.29
C ILE A 164 -16.67 6.55 -20.14
N GLU A 165 -17.15 5.84 -21.17
CA GLU A 165 -18.25 6.31 -22.03
C GLU A 165 -19.54 6.58 -21.24
N THR A 166 -19.88 5.70 -20.28
CA THR A 166 -21.06 5.89 -19.42
C THR A 166 -20.83 6.88 -18.28
N LYS A 167 -19.67 7.55 -18.22
CA LYS A 167 -19.33 8.55 -17.19
C LYS A 167 -19.40 8.02 -15.77
N MET A 168 -19.11 6.74 -15.57
CA MET A 168 -19.04 6.10 -14.26
C MET A 168 -17.63 6.17 -13.66
N ILE A 169 -16.61 6.32 -14.52
CA ILE A 169 -15.20 6.54 -14.18
C ILE A 169 -14.59 7.58 -15.13
N GLY A 170 -13.45 8.17 -14.78
CA GLY A 170 -12.73 9.13 -15.65
C GLY A 170 -12.14 10.31 -14.87
N PRO A 171 -11.26 11.13 -15.49
CA PRO A 171 -10.60 12.26 -14.83
C PRO A 171 -11.56 13.33 -14.32
N GLU A 172 -12.74 13.49 -14.93
CA GLU A 172 -13.80 14.37 -14.42
C GLU A 172 -14.50 13.84 -13.14
N PHE A 173 -14.36 12.55 -12.83
CA PHE A 173 -14.90 11.88 -11.63
C PHE A 173 -13.82 11.38 -10.68
N ALA A 174 -12.54 11.52 -11.05
CA ALA A 174 -11.43 11.34 -10.13
C ALA A 174 -11.65 12.32 -8.98
N GLU A 175 -11.96 11.80 -7.80
CA GLU A 175 -12.17 12.63 -6.62
C GLU A 175 -10.99 13.58 -6.50
N LYS A 176 -11.30 14.88 -6.40
CA LYS A 176 -10.28 15.90 -6.27
C LYS A 176 -9.38 15.49 -5.10
N CYS A 177 -8.08 15.38 -5.35
CA CYS A 177 -7.13 15.08 -4.30
C CYS A 177 -7.37 16.02 -3.13
N HIS A 178 -7.49 15.44 -1.94
CA HIS A 178 -7.59 16.20 -0.71
C HIS A 178 -6.37 17.13 -0.63
N SER A 179 -6.56 18.40 -0.28
CA SER A 179 -5.48 19.40 -0.26
C SER A 179 -4.34 19.06 0.71
N GLU A 180 -4.62 18.16 1.65
CA GLU A 180 -3.68 17.64 2.64
C GLU A 180 -3.24 16.17 2.37
N ALA A 181 -3.49 15.66 1.17
CA ALA A 181 -2.89 14.42 0.70
C ALA A 181 -1.43 14.68 0.30
N ILE A 182 -0.51 13.85 0.79
CA ILE A 182 0.94 14.04 0.66
C ILE A 182 1.59 12.77 0.11
N TYR A 183 2.16 12.89 -1.08
CA TYR A 183 2.79 11.80 -1.85
C TYR A 183 4.31 11.93 -1.96
N ILE A 184 4.90 12.73 -1.08
CA ILE A 184 6.35 12.86 -0.91
C ILE A 184 6.75 12.28 0.43
N SER A 185 7.90 11.62 0.46
CA SER A 185 8.41 10.95 1.65
C SER A 185 8.77 11.96 2.74
N ARG A 186 8.36 11.67 3.98
CA ARG A 186 8.55 12.55 5.14
C ARG A 186 8.67 11.73 6.44
N PRO A 187 9.19 12.30 7.53
CA PRO A 187 9.20 11.60 8.83
C PRO A 187 7.77 11.51 9.38
N LEU A 188 7.45 10.38 10.01
CA LEU A 188 6.10 10.06 10.47
C LEU A 188 6.01 9.79 11.98
N SER A 189 7.14 9.81 12.71
CA SER A 189 7.18 9.58 14.16
C SER A 189 6.15 10.40 14.94
N ALA A 190 5.97 11.68 14.62
CA ALA A 190 4.99 12.56 15.27
C ALA A 190 3.53 12.12 15.03
N LEU A 191 3.21 11.62 13.83
CA LEU A 191 1.86 11.12 13.51
C LEU A 191 1.61 9.78 14.19
N ILE A 192 2.59 8.89 14.18
CA ILE A 192 2.51 7.57 14.81
C ILE A 192 2.41 7.68 16.34
N SER A 193 3.10 8.65 16.94
CA SER A 193 2.96 8.96 18.38
C SER A 193 1.52 9.35 18.73
N LYS A 194 0.89 10.23 17.94
CA LYS A 194 -0.54 10.56 18.08
C LYS A 194 -1.44 9.33 17.85
N CYS A 195 -1.06 8.45 16.92
CA CYS A 195 -1.75 7.18 16.73
C CYS A 195 -1.67 6.26 17.97
N SER A 196 -0.55 6.28 18.69
CA SER A 196 -0.38 5.45 19.88
C SER A 196 -1.22 5.98 21.06
N SER A 197 -1.28 7.30 21.21
CA SER A 197 -2.03 7.95 22.30
C SER A 197 -3.54 7.79 22.14
N THR A 198 -4.11 7.99 20.94
CA THR A 198 -5.57 7.85 20.76
C THR A 198 -6.02 6.39 20.81
N TYR A 199 -5.19 5.44 20.37
CA TYR A 199 -5.48 4.01 20.52
C TYR A 199 -5.52 3.61 21.99
N SER A 200 -4.51 4.01 22.76
CA SER A 200 -4.45 3.74 24.21
C SER A 200 -5.65 4.36 24.94
N TYR A 201 -6.07 5.56 24.54
CA TYR A 201 -7.25 6.24 25.10
C TYR A 201 -8.57 5.54 24.73
N LEU A 202 -8.78 5.17 23.46
CA LEU A 202 -9.98 4.50 23.00
C LEU A 202 -10.09 3.07 23.55
N PHE A 203 -9.00 2.31 23.54
CA PHE A 203 -8.94 0.97 24.12
C PHE A 203 -9.17 1.01 25.63
N GLY A 204 -8.59 1.99 26.33
CA GLY A 204 -8.86 2.24 27.75
C GLY A 204 -10.32 2.55 28.04
N LYS A 205 -11.01 3.31 27.17
CA LYS A 205 -12.45 3.54 27.27
C LYS A 205 -13.26 2.27 27.03
N ILE A 206 -12.95 1.47 26.01
CA ILE A 206 -13.64 0.21 25.71
C ILE A 206 -13.56 -0.74 26.91
N GLN A 207 -12.36 -0.93 27.48
CA GLN A 207 -12.17 -1.75 28.68
C GLN A 207 -12.92 -1.20 29.91
N TYR A 208 -12.99 0.13 30.07
CA TYR A 208 -13.75 0.77 31.14
C TYR A 208 -15.26 0.49 30.99
N TYR A 209 -15.81 0.60 29.78
CA TYR A 209 -17.22 0.30 29.52
C TYR A 209 -17.54 -1.19 29.70
N GLU A 210 -16.69 -2.10 29.26
CA GLU A 210 -16.86 -3.54 29.50
C GLU A 210 -16.80 -3.91 30.99
N LYS A 211 -15.91 -3.27 31.76
CA LYS A 211 -15.88 -3.43 33.23
C LYS A 211 -17.12 -2.85 33.91
N SER A 212 -17.60 -1.69 33.46
CA SER A 212 -18.79 -1.03 34.03
C SER A 212 -20.07 -1.83 33.75
N LEU A 213 -20.17 -2.43 32.57
CA LEU A 213 -21.27 -3.34 32.23
C LEU A 213 -21.24 -4.62 33.07
N LYS A 214 -20.05 -5.19 33.36
CA LYS A 214 -19.93 -6.35 34.26
C LYS A 214 -20.35 -6.07 35.71
N ILE A 215 -20.25 -4.82 36.17
CA ILE A 215 -20.69 -4.43 37.53
C ILE A 215 -22.20 -4.22 37.60
N LEU A 216 -22.87 -3.88 36.48
CA LEU A 216 -24.31 -3.66 36.44
C LEU A 216 -25.15 -4.96 36.41
N TYR A 217 -24.52 -6.11 36.19
CA TYR A 217 -25.16 -7.43 36.08
C TYR A 217 -24.78 -8.38 37.24
N ILE A 218 -24.34 -7.84 38.39
CA ILE A 218 -24.17 -8.54 39.67
C ILE A 218 -25.11 -7.90 40.67
#